data_AF-A0A4R8RHA6-F1
#
_entry.id   AF-A0A4R8RHA6-F1
#
_cell.length_a   1.000
_cell.length_b   1.000
_cell.length_c   1.000
_cell.angle_alpha   90.00
_cell.angle_beta   90.00
_cell.angle_gamma   90.00
#
_symmetry.space_group_name_H-M   'P 1'
#
loop_
_entity.id
_entity.type
_entity.pdbx_description
1 polymer ?
#
loop_
_entity_poly.entity_id
_entity_poly.type
_entity_poly.pdbx_seq_one_letter_code
_entity_poly.pdbx_strand_id
1 'polypeptide(L)'
;MLTKVSAIAALAAVARAQQVCTLKTETKPALTWSNCAAGGTCTKVNGAITVDANWRWTHTTSGSNNCYTGNKWDTSVCTTGEDCASKCCVDGADYEGTYGTTSKDDSLSLKFVQTGAEKNVGSRMYLMDGEDKYQMFKLLGQEFTFDVDVSGLGCGLNGALYFVSMDADGGASKYPGNKAGAKYGTGYCDSQCPRDLKFIDGKANVEGWVPSSNDANAGVGGMGSCCSEMDIWEANSVSTAYTPHPCETVGQKSCSGDACGGTYSSTRYAGQCDPDGCDFNSYRMGNTTFYGKGPQFTLDTSKKMTVVTQFIEKAGALAEIKRFYVQDGKVFQNSKSDVAGVEGNSITQDFCAAQKKAFGDDDVFTQKGGLAQMGKALADGMVLVMSIWDDHYANMLWLDSTSYPTNKTGPGVGRGTCGTDSGVPADIEAKNPDSTVIFSNIKVGPIGSTFKSAGAA
;
A
#
# COMPACT_ATOMS: atom_id res chain seq x y z
N MET A 1 -25.60 -39.70 -53.28
CA MET A 1 -25.64 -38.97 -52.00
C MET A 1 -24.54 -39.51 -51.10
N LEU A 2 -23.41 -38.80 -50.98
CA LEU A 2 -22.34 -39.12 -50.02
C LEU A 2 -21.71 -37.77 -49.63
N THR A 3 -22.35 -37.09 -48.70
CA THR A 3 -21.87 -35.85 -48.08
C THR A 3 -20.75 -36.20 -47.11
N LYS A 4 -19.52 -35.81 -47.45
CA LYS A 4 -18.37 -35.84 -46.53
C LYS A 4 -18.51 -34.66 -45.57
N VAL A 5 -18.80 -34.95 -44.30
CA VAL A 5 -18.73 -33.98 -43.22
C VAL A 5 -17.29 -34.00 -42.69
N SER A 6 -16.53 -32.94 -42.95
CA SER A 6 -15.25 -32.71 -42.29
C SER A 6 -15.50 -32.17 -40.89
N ALA A 7 -15.15 -32.94 -39.87
CA ALA A 7 -15.12 -32.49 -38.49
C ALA A 7 -13.89 -31.61 -38.27
N ILE A 8 -14.12 -30.31 -38.01
CA ILE A 8 -13.08 -29.40 -37.52
C ILE A 8 -12.93 -29.70 -36.01
N ALA A 9 -11.84 -30.36 -35.64
CA ALA A 9 -11.43 -30.50 -34.25
C ALA A 9 -10.90 -29.15 -33.75
N ALA A 10 -11.71 -28.41 -33.01
CA ALA A 10 -11.27 -27.25 -32.26
C ALA A 10 -10.37 -27.74 -31.11
N LEU A 11 -9.05 -27.59 -31.26
CA LEU A 11 -8.10 -27.68 -30.15
C LEU A 11 -8.39 -26.51 -29.20
N ALA A 12 -9.14 -26.76 -28.14
CA ALA A 12 -9.21 -25.87 -27.00
C ALA A 12 -7.83 -25.80 -26.36
N ALA A 13 -7.09 -24.72 -26.58
CA ALA A 13 -5.91 -24.41 -25.80
C ALA A 13 -6.35 -24.26 -24.34
N VAL A 14 -6.00 -25.23 -23.49
CA VAL A 14 -6.24 -25.15 -22.05
C VAL A 14 -5.33 -24.03 -21.53
N ALA A 15 -5.92 -22.85 -21.31
CA ALA A 15 -5.21 -21.73 -20.70
C ALA A 15 -4.71 -22.14 -19.31
N ARG A 16 -3.39 -22.10 -19.14
CA ARG A 16 -2.65 -22.44 -17.92
C ARG A 16 -2.70 -21.25 -16.95
N ALA A 17 -3.11 -21.46 -15.69
CA ALA A 17 -3.46 -20.36 -14.77
C ALA A 17 -3.01 -20.60 -13.32
N GLN A 18 -2.59 -19.57 -12.58
CA GLN A 18 -2.47 -19.53 -11.12
C GLN A 18 -3.76 -20.02 -10.49
N GLN A 19 -3.65 -21.11 -9.75
CA GLN A 19 -4.81 -21.83 -9.22
C GLN A 19 -5.13 -21.42 -7.78
N VAL A 20 -6.27 -21.92 -7.31
CA VAL A 20 -6.69 -21.85 -5.90
C VAL A 20 -6.57 -23.23 -5.30
N CYS A 21 -6.01 -23.31 -4.10
CA CYS A 21 -6.07 -24.49 -3.26
C CYS A 21 -6.88 -24.20 -1.99
N THR A 22 -7.31 -25.28 -1.35
CA THR A 22 -8.21 -25.24 -0.19
C THR A 22 -7.75 -26.22 0.89
N LEU A 23 -6.45 -26.46 1.02
CA LEU A 23 -5.92 -27.22 2.15
C LEU A 23 -6.15 -26.46 3.46
N LYS A 24 -6.19 -25.13 3.39
CA LYS A 24 -6.71 -24.23 4.42
C LYS A 24 -7.96 -23.53 3.86
N THR A 25 -9.05 -23.55 4.63
CA THR A 25 -10.23 -22.75 4.29
C THR A 25 -9.92 -21.26 4.39
N GLU A 26 -10.25 -20.48 3.37
CA GLU A 26 -10.14 -19.03 3.40
C GLU A 26 -11.34 -18.41 4.14
N THR A 27 -11.11 -17.98 5.38
CA THR A 27 -12.11 -17.31 6.22
C THR A 27 -11.63 -15.90 6.53
N LYS A 28 -12.19 -14.92 5.82
CA LYS A 28 -11.82 -13.51 5.95
C LYS A 28 -12.28 -12.91 7.29
N PRO A 29 -11.42 -12.21 8.05
CA PRO A 29 -11.84 -11.46 9.22
C PRO A 29 -12.83 -10.35 8.82
N ALA A 30 -13.94 -10.25 9.54
CA ALA A 30 -14.93 -9.19 9.30
C ALA A 30 -14.37 -7.83 9.71
N LEU A 31 -14.62 -6.78 8.93
CA LEU A 31 -14.25 -5.42 9.27
C LEU A 31 -15.34 -4.47 8.77
N THR A 32 -15.95 -3.75 9.68
CA THR A 32 -17.01 -2.80 9.37
C THR A 32 -16.46 -1.40 9.17
N TRP A 33 -17.09 -0.64 8.28
CA TRP A 33 -16.73 0.76 8.01
C TRP A 33 -18.01 1.58 7.83
N SER A 34 -17.88 2.88 7.61
CA SER A 34 -19.02 3.80 7.56
C SER A 34 -19.06 4.61 6.26
N ASN A 35 -20.20 4.59 5.57
CA ASN A 35 -20.48 5.49 4.46
C ASN A 35 -21.34 6.66 4.95
N CYS A 36 -20.84 7.88 4.83
CA CYS A 36 -21.40 9.10 5.40
C CYS A 36 -22.03 9.98 4.32
N ALA A 37 -23.19 10.55 4.63
CA ALA A 37 -23.88 11.53 3.80
C ALA A 37 -23.55 12.96 4.24
N ALA A 38 -23.83 13.93 3.37
CA ALA A 38 -23.79 15.34 3.75
C ALA A 38 -24.62 15.58 5.03
N GLY A 39 -24.09 16.37 5.97
CA GLY A 39 -24.69 16.57 7.29
C GLY A 39 -24.24 15.55 8.36
N GLY A 40 -23.42 14.56 7.98
CA GLY A 40 -22.67 13.70 8.92
C GLY A 40 -23.40 12.46 9.43
N THR A 41 -24.54 12.11 8.81
CA THR A 41 -25.18 10.81 9.08
C THR A 41 -24.42 9.71 8.36
N CYS A 42 -23.97 8.70 9.10
CA CYS A 42 -23.22 7.58 8.56
C CYS A 42 -24.01 6.27 8.65
N THR A 43 -23.87 5.44 7.63
CA THR A 43 -24.43 4.09 7.55
C THR A 43 -23.31 3.07 7.65
N LYS A 44 -23.51 2.06 8.49
CA LYS A 44 -22.54 0.99 8.68
C LYS A 44 -22.55 0.07 7.45
N VAL A 45 -21.37 -0.24 6.95
CA VAL A 45 -21.15 -1.18 5.85
C VAL A 45 -20.36 -2.36 6.41
N ASN A 46 -20.84 -3.57 6.12
CA ASN A 46 -20.15 -4.80 6.50
C ASN A 46 -19.14 -5.15 5.41
N GLY A 47 -17.85 -5.05 5.73
CA GLY A 47 -16.77 -5.54 4.90
C GLY A 47 -16.06 -6.73 5.54
N ALA A 48 -15.01 -7.18 4.87
CA ALA A 48 -14.06 -8.14 5.38
C ALA A 48 -12.66 -7.77 4.89
N ILE A 49 -11.62 -8.37 5.46
CA ILE A 49 -10.24 -8.16 5.00
C ILE A 49 -9.66 -9.44 4.40
N THR A 50 -8.84 -9.29 3.37
CA THR A 50 -8.04 -10.38 2.80
C THR A 50 -6.57 -10.03 2.82
N VAL A 51 -5.72 -11.02 3.12
CA VAL A 51 -4.26 -10.86 3.03
C VAL A 51 -3.80 -10.97 1.58
N ASP A 52 -2.80 -10.16 1.24
CA ASP A 52 -2.10 -10.18 -0.03
C ASP A 52 -1.50 -11.56 -0.38
N ALA A 53 -1.55 -11.90 -1.67
CA ALA A 53 -1.12 -13.19 -2.18
C ALA A 53 0.38 -13.49 -1.96
N ASN A 54 1.23 -12.48 -1.78
CA ASN A 54 2.66 -12.66 -1.54
C ASN A 54 2.93 -13.31 -0.17
N TRP A 55 2.10 -13.04 0.83
CA TRP A 55 2.19 -13.67 2.17
C TRP A 55 1.57 -15.07 2.22
N ARG A 56 0.73 -15.43 1.24
CA ARG A 56 0.06 -16.72 1.23
C ARG A 56 1.02 -17.85 0.91
N TRP A 57 0.73 -19.01 1.50
CA TRP A 57 1.37 -20.25 1.13
C TRP A 57 1.18 -20.53 -0.36
N THR A 58 2.27 -20.82 -1.07
CA THR A 58 2.27 -21.13 -2.50
C THR A 58 2.81 -22.54 -2.73
N HIS A 59 1.92 -23.46 -3.11
CA HIS A 59 2.24 -24.88 -3.25
C HIS A 59 1.64 -25.48 -4.52
N THR A 60 2.00 -26.72 -4.82
CA THR A 60 1.51 -27.46 -5.99
C THR A 60 0.00 -27.67 -5.92
N THR A 61 -0.69 -27.66 -7.05
CA THR A 61 -2.12 -27.97 -7.13
C THR A 61 -2.47 -29.42 -6.81
N SER A 62 -1.49 -30.32 -6.90
CA SER A 62 -1.66 -31.75 -6.64
C SER A 62 -1.47 -32.17 -5.17
N GLY A 63 -1.00 -31.28 -4.31
CA GLY A 63 -0.61 -31.63 -2.94
C GLY A 63 0.06 -30.48 -2.20
N SER A 64 0.81 -30.76 -1.14
CA SER A 64 1.39 -29.72 -0.25
C SER A 64 2.86 -29.40 -0.53
N ASN A 65 3.41 -29.79 -1.69
CA ASN A 65 4.80 -29.47 -2.01
C ASN A 65 4.91 -27.99 -2.37
N ASN A 66 5.82 -27.26 -1.74
CA ASN A 66 5.96 -25.82 -1.97
C ASN A 66 6.43 -25.53 -3.40
N CYS A 67 5.78 -24.57 -4.06
CA CYS A 67 6.31 -23.97 -5.27
C CYS A 67 7.29 -22.84 -4.96
N TYR A 68 7.17 -22.24 -3.77
CA TYR A 68 8.03 -21.17 -3.28
C TYR A 68 8.31 -21.37 -1.79
N THR A 69 9.58 -21.36 -1.39
CA THR A 69 10.01 -21.53 0.02
C THR A 69 11.16 -20.58 0.33
N GLY A 70 11.11 -19.91 1.48
CA GLY A 70 12.05 -18.84 1.81
C GLY A 70 11.99 -17.78 0.71
N ASN A 71 13.09 -17.60 -0.02
CA ASN A 71 13.19 -16.65 -1.12
C ASN A 71 13.39 -17.28 -2.51
N LYS A 72 12.98 -18.56 -2.70
CA LYS A 72 13.24 -19.30 -3.94
C LYS A 72 12.01 -20.05 -4.46
N TRP A 73 11.85 -20.04 -5.78
CA TRP A 73 10.96 -20.93 -6.52
C TRP A 73 11.57 -22.34 -6.66
N ASP A 74 10.74 -23.38 -6.56
CA ASP A 74 11.13 -24.75 -6.87
C ASP A 74 11.07 -24.99 -8.39
N THR A 75 12.23 -24.86 -9.03
CA THR A 75 12.37 -25.04 -10.48
C THR A 75 12.18 -26.48 -10.97
N SER A 76 12.10 -27.47 -10.05
CA SER A 76 11.76 -28.85 -10.41
C SER A 76 10.26 -29.04 -10.67
N VAL A 77 9.42 -28.16 -10.13
CA VAL A 77 7.96 -28.16 -10.36
C VAL A 77 7.64 -27.51 -11.71
N CYS A 78 8.25 -26.35 -11.97
CA CYS A 78 7.95 -25.49 -13.11
C CYS A 78 9.09 -24.48 -13.35
N THR A 79 9.23 -23.97 -14.59
CA THR A 79 10.35 -23.07 -14.94
C THR A 79 9.93 -21.79 -15.67
N THR A 80 8.68 -21.68 -16.10
CA THR A 80 8.15 -20.49 -16.79
C THR A 80 6.96 -19.93 -16.03
N GLY A 81 6.67 -18.64 -16.21
CA GLY A 81 5.58 -17.98 -15.49
C GLY A 81 4.21 -18.64 -15.69
N GLU A 82 3.89 -19.04 -16.93
CA GLU A 82 2.62 -19.71 -17.26
C GLU A 82 2.56 -21.15 -16.73
N ASP A 83 3.66 -21.90 -16.82
CA ASP A 83 3.70 -23.28 -16.30
C ASP A 83 3.59 -23.29 -14.77
N CYS A 84 4.33 -22.42 -14.09
CA CYS A 84 4.25 -22.26 -12.65
C CYS A 84 2.88 -21.80 -12.19
N ALA A 85 2.29 -20.83 -12.88
CA ALA A 85 0.91 -20.45 -12.63
C ALA A 85 -0.02 -21.69 -12.69
N SER A 86 0.05 -22.52 -13.74
CA SER A 86 -0.83 -23.72 -13.82
C SER A 86 -0.61 -24.81 -12.78
N LYS A 87 0.61 -24.96 -12.28
CA LYS A 87 0.97 -26.04 -11.35
C LYS A 87 0.93 -25.61 -9.90
N CYS A 88 0.89 -24.31 -9.64
CA CYS A 88 0.92 -23.74 -8.31
C CYS A 88 -0.38 -23.02 -7.98
N CYS A 89 -0.68 -22.99 -6.69
CA CYS A 89 -1.84 -22.31 -6.15
C CYS A 89 -1.45 -21.49 -4.92
N VAL A 90 -2.26 -20.48 -4.64
CA VAL A 90 -2.32 -19.85 -3.32
C VAL A 90 -3.45 -20.50 -2.51
N ASP A 91 -3.26 -20.62 -1.20
CA ASP A 91 -4.22 -21.27 -0.29
C ASP A 91 -4.83 -20.26 0.71
N GLY A 92 -5.77 -20.73 1.53
CA GLY A 92 -6.38 -19.94 2.60
C GLY A 92 -5.38 -19.52 3.68
N ALA A 93 -5.76 -18.53 4.47
CA ALA A 93 -4.92 -17.90 5.48
C ALA A 93 -5.38 -18.19 6.91
N ASP A 94 -4.42 -18.39 7.82
CA ASP A 94 -4.63 -18.30 9.27
C ASP A 94 -4.27 -16.88 9.75
N TYR A 95 -5.23 -15.97 9.68
CA TYR A 95 -5.00 -14.54 9.93
C TYR A 95 -4.37 -14.25 11.29
N GLU A 96 -4.89 -14.82 12.37
CA GLU A 96 -4.38 -14.57 13.72
C GLU A 96 -3.14 -15.42 14.01
N GLY A 97 -3.19 -16.73 13.74
CA GLY A 97 -2.13 -17.66 14.12
C GLY A 97 -0.84 -17.47 13.32
N THR A 98 -0.95 -17.16 12.03
CA THR A 98 0.21 -17.01 11.12
C THR A 98 0.60 -15.55 10.91
N TYR A 99 -0.37 -14.64 10.77
CA TYR A 99 -0.08 -13.25 10.40
C TYR A 99 -0.27 -12.24 11.54
N GLY A 100 -0.67 -12.69 12.74
CA GLY A 100 -0.89 -11.80 13.89
C GLY A 100 -1.95 -10.73 13.63
N THR A 101 -2.86 -11.00 12.69
CA THR A 101 -3.90 -10.08 12.25
C THR A 101 -5.19 -10.41 12.97
N THR A 102 -5.72 -9.44 13.71
CA THR A 102 -7.01 -9.58 14.40
C THR A 102 -7.96 -8.47 13.99
N SER A 103 -9.25 -8.79 13.91
CA SER A 103 -10.28 -7.81 13.60
C SER A 103 -11.44 -7.94 14.58
N LYS A 104 -11.96 -6.81 15.03
CA LYS A 104 -13.13 -6.71 15.90
C LYS A 104 -13.94 -5.49 15.52
N ASP A 105 -15.20 -5.72 15.15
CA ASP A 105 -16.14 -4.67 14.72
C ASP A 105 -15.58 -3.80 13.58
N ASP A 106 -15.12 -2.60 13.88
CA ASP A 106 -14.57 -1.61 12.94
C ASP A 106 -13.05 -1.42 13.10
N SER A 107 -12.38 -2.30 13.85
CA SER A 107 -10.96 -2.20 14.20
C SER A 107 -10.17 -3.39 13.67
N LEU A 108 -9.06 -3.11 12.99
CA LEU A 108 -8.07 -4.06 12.48
C LEU A 108 -6.73 -3.81 13.16
N SER A 109 -6.18 -4.83 13.82
CA SER A 109 -4.84 -4.81 14.43
C SER A 109 -3.90 -5.66 13.59
N LEU A 110 -2.76 -5.08 13.20
CA LEU A 110 -1.69 -5.76 12.49
C LEU A 110 -0.44 -5.84 13.37
N LYS A 111 0.07 -7.06 13.58
CA LYS A 111 1.31 -7.31 14.31
C LYS A 111 2.49 -7.40 13.33
N PHE A 112 3.63 -6.89 13.75
CA PHE A 112 4.83 -6.87 12.91
C PHE A 112 5.45 -8.26 12.74
N VAL A 113 5.81 -8.95 13.84
CA VAL A 113 6.34 -10.31 13.78
C VAL A 113 5.39 -11.27 14.48
N GLN A 114 4.99 -12.32 13.75
CA GLN A 114 4.19 -13.42 14.30
C GLN A 114 4.98 -14.72 14.16
N THR A 115 5.23 -15.38 15.29
CA THR A 115 5.91 -16.69 15.29
C THR A 115 4.86 -17.78 15.48
N GLY A 116 4.58 -18.52 14.41
CA GLY A 116 3.72 -19.70 14.41
C GLY A 116 4.52 -20.94 14.04
N ALA A 117 4.04 -21.71 13.06
CA ALA A 117 4.84 -22.78 12.45
C ALA A 117 6.09 -22.24 11.74
N GLU A 118 5.98 -21.02 11.19
CA GLU A 118 7.05 -20.24 10.59
C GLU A 118 7.05 -18.84 11.19
N LYS A 119 8.17 -18.10 11.04
CA LYS A 119 8.26 -16.69 11.38
C LYS A 119 7.67 -15.84 10.24
N ASN A 120 6.54 -15.19 10.48
CA ASN A 120 5.98 -14.17 9.60
C ASN A 120 6.49 -12.77 9.97
N VAL A 121 6.82 -11.95 8.97
CA VAL A 121 7.20 -10.55 9.12
C VAL A 121 6.29 -9.68 8.25
N GLY A 122 5.71 -8.66 8.85
CA GLY A 122 4.80 -7.73 8.21
C GLY A 122 3.49 -8.36 7.74
N SER A 123 2.62 -7.51 7.18
CA SER A 123 1.43 -7.93 6.45
C SER A 123 0.88 -6.81 5.58
N ARG A 124 0.17 -7.17 4.50
CA ARG A 124 -0.61 -6.26 3.65
C ARG A 124 -2.02 -6.81 3.46
N MET A 125 -3.00 -5.98 3.76
CA MET A 125 -4.42 -6.35 3.82
C MET A 125 -5.26 -5.44 2.92
N TYR A 126 -6.28 -6.00 2.30
CA TYR A 126 -7.24 -5.26 1.47
C TYR A 126 -8.64 -5.35 2.03
N LEU A 127 -9.40 -4.26 1.94
CA LEU A 127 -10.83 -4.25 2.28
C LEU A 127 -11.65 -4.86 1.14
N MET A 128 -12.59 -5.73 1.48
CA MET A 128 -13.43 -6.50 0.55
C MET A 128 -14.88 -6.02 0.52
N ASP A 129 -15.49 -6.09 -0.66
CA ASP A 129 -16.94 -5.99 -0.90
C ASP A 129 -17.45 -7.38 -1.32
N GLY A 130 -17.99 -8.12 -0.35
CA GLY A 130 -18.36 -9.52 -0.54
C GLY A 130 -17.15 -10.47 -0.56
N GLU A 131 -17.29 -11.59 -1.28
CA GLU A 131 -16.31 -12.69 -1.22
C GLU A 131 -15.15 -12.54 -2.21
N ASP A 132 -15.46 -12.04 -3.42
CA ASP A 132 -14.59 -12.11 -4.61
C ASP A 132 -14.22 -10.73 -5.18
N LYS A 133 -14.53 -9.64 -4.47
CA LYS A 133 -14.19 -8.28 -4.91
C LYS A 133 -13.61 -7.44 -3.78
N TYR A 134 -12.68 -6.57 -4.13
CA TYR A 134 -12.24 -5.47 -3.28
C TYR A 134 -13.33 -4.40 -3.18
N GLN A 135 -13.39 -3.73 -2.03
CA GLN A 135 -14.15 -2.50 -1.89
C GLN A 135 -13.43 -1.39 -2.66
N MET A 136 -14.07 -0.89 -3.71
CA MET A 136 -13.56 0.22 -4.50
C MET A 136 -14.02 1.56 -3.92
N PHE A 137 -13.11 2.53 -3.84
CA PHE A 137 -13.37 3.87 -3.33
C PHE A 137 -13.08 4.93 -4.39
N LYS A 138 -14.08 5.75 -4.72
CA LYS A 138 -13.90 6.94 -5.56
C LYS A 138 -13.75 8.14 -4.65
N LEU A 139 -12.55 8.70 -4.61
CA LEU A 139 -12.13 9.65 -3.59
C LEU A 139 -12.11 11.09 -4.07
N LEU A 140 -12.11 11.36 -5.38
CA LEU A 140 -12.16 12.73 -5.90
C LEU A 140 -13.43 13.44 -5.41
N GLY A 141 -13.28 14.62 -4.81
CA GLY A 141 -14.38 15.38 -4.23
C GLY A 141 -14.92 14.83 -2.90
N GLN A 142 -14.29 13.79 -2.35
CA GLN A 142 -14.69 13.13 -1.11
C GLN A 142 -13.71 13.40 0.05
N GLU A 143 -14.08 12.89 1.21
CA GLU A 143 -13.32 12.86 2.45
C GLU A 143 -13.19 11.40 2.92
N PHE A 144 -11.97 11.00 3.23
CA PHE A 144 -11.63 9.70 3.83
C PHE A 144 -11.05 9.92 5.22
N THR A 145 -11.59 9.20 6.20
CA THR A 145 -11.26 9.37 7.61
C THR A 145 -11.13 8.02 8.30
N PHE A 146 -10.20 7.92 9.24
CA PHE A 146 -10.02 6.73 10.07
C PHE A 146 -9.38 7.13 11.40
N ASP A 147 -9.53 6.28 12.41
CA ASP A 147 -8.75 6.35 13.64
C ASP A 147 -7.53 5.42 13.54
N VAL A 148 -6.40 5.85 14.09
CA VAL A 148 -5.17 5.05 14.13
C VAL A 148 -4.49 5.12 15.49
N ASP A 149 -3.96 3.98 15.92
CA ASP A 149 -3.02 3.86 17.04
C ASP A 149 -1.67 3.35 16.52
N VAL A 150 -0.66 4.20 16.63
CA VAL A 150 0.74 3.93 16.24
C VAL A 150 1.67 3.88 17.46
N SER A 151 1.13 3.85 18.68
CA SER A 151 1.91 3.98 19.91
C SER A 151 2.93 2.85 20.11
N GLY A 152 2.66 1.69 19.49
CA GLY A 152 3.52 0.51 19.40
C GLY A 152 4.45 0.44 18.19
N LEU A 153 4.43 1.45 17.29
CA LEU A 153 5.31 1.52 16.11
C LEU A 153 6.47 2.49 16.34
N GLY A 154 7.69 1.98 16.44
CA GLY A 154 8.91 2.78 16.60
C GLY A 154 9.58 3.17 15.27
N CYS A 155 10.79 3.72 15.37
CA CYS A 155 11.67 3.98 14.23
C CYS A 155 11.85 2.74 13.34
N GLY A 156 11.89 2.93 12.03
CA GLY A 156 12.16 1.87 11.07
C GLY A 156 10.95 1.03 10.63
N LEU A 157 9.81 1.24 11.26
CA LEU A 157 8.54 0.59 10.95
C LEU A 157 7.60 1.58 10.25
N ASN A 158 6.72 1.06 9.42
CA ASN A 158 5.65 1.82 8.80
C ASN A 158 4.34 1.06 8.93
N GLY A 159 3.38 1.63 9.65
CA GLY A 159 1.98 1.24 9.58
C GLY A 159 1.29 2.08 8.53
N ALA A 160 1.12 1.54 7.33
CA ALA A 160 0.59 2.28 6.19
C ALA A 160 -0.90 2.01 5.94
N LEU A 161 -1.64 3.06 5.63
CA LEU A 161 -3.01 3.01 5.10
C LEU A 161 -3.05 3.88 3.84
N TYR A 162 -3.35 3.26 2.70
CA TYR A 162 -3.17 3.89 1.40
C TYR A 162 -4.14 3.31 0.37
N PHE A 163 -4.14 3.90 -0.82
CA PHE A 163 -4.99 3.49 -1.94
C PHE A 163 -4.16 3.23 -3.18
N VAL A 164 -4.48 2.15 -3.90
CA VAL A 164 -3.85 1.81 -5.18
C VAL A 164 -4.90 1.50 -6.25
N SER A 165 -4.60 1.82 -7.51
CA SER A 165 -5.49 1.58 -8.65
C SER A 165 -5.45 0.13 -9.16
N MET A 166 -5.65 -0.82 -8.24
CA MET A 166 -5.86 -2.24 -8.54
C MET A 166 -7.24 -2.50 -9.16
N ASP A 167 -7.37 -3.62 -9.88
CA ASP A 167 -8.67 -4.11 -10.33
C ASP A 167 -9.50 -4.67 -9.19
N ALA A 168 -10.82 -4.40 -9.20
CA ALA A 168 -11.73 -4.84 -8.15
C ALA A 168 -11.77 -6.37 -7.95
N ASP A 169 -11.46 -7.16 -8.98
CA ASP A 169 -11.44 -8.62 -8.94
C ASP A 169 -10.01 -9.21 -8.83
N GLY A 170 -9.02 -8.37 -8.53
CA GLY A 170 -7.60 -8.75 -8.50
C GLY A 170 -7.02 -9.09 -9.88
N GLY A 171 -7.69 -8.67 -10.96
CA GLY A 171 -7.30 -8.92 -12.34
C GLY A 171 -7.80 -10.26 -12.89
N ALA A 172 -8.66 -10.98 -12.18
CA ALA A 172 -9.16 -12.29 -12.60
C ALA A 172 -9.89 -12.25 -13.97
N SER A 173 -10.62 -11.18 -14.27
CA SER A 173 -11.27 -11.00 -15.57
C SER A 173 -10.32 -10.62 -16.70
N LYS A 174 -9.24 -9.86 -16.40
CA LYS A 174 -8.24 -9.45 -17.40
C LYS A 174 -7.26 -10.57 -17.73
N TYR A 175 -6.93 -11.38 -16.73
CA TYR A 175 -5.90 -12.40 -16.83
C TYR A 175 -6.53 -13.78 -16.61
N PRO A 176 -6.82 -14.54 -17.67
CA PRO A 176 -7.35 -15.91 -17.54
C PRO A 176 -6.45 -16.81 -16.70
N GLY A 177 -5.17 -16.45 -16.64
CA GLY A 177 -4.14 -17.01 -15.80
C GLY A 177 -4.33 -16.76 -14.29
N ASN A 178 -5.24 -15.91 -13.84
CA ASN A 178 -5.52 -15.68 -12.42
C ASN A 178 -6.88 -16.29 -12.07
N LYS A 179 -6.88 -17.44 -11.37
CA LYS A 179 -8.12 -18.05 -10.83
C LYS A 179 -8.37 -17.69 -9.36
N ALA A 180 -7.42 -17.03 -8.71
CA ALA A 180 -7.49 -16.71 -7.29
C ALA A 180 -8.20 -15.37 -7.03
N GLY A 181 -7.91 -14.34 -7.84
CA GLY A 181 -8.60 -13.06 -7.81
C GLY A 181 -8.50 -12.34 -6.46
N ALA A 182 -9.40 -11.38 -6.24
CA ALA A 182 -9.44 -10.57 -5.03
C ALA A 182 -9.68 -11.40 -3.77
N LYS A 183 -10.40 -12.54 -3.87
CA LYS A 183 -10.64 -13.46 -2.74
C LYS A 183 -9.35 -13.84 -2.01
N TYR A 184 -8.26 -14.02 -2.77
CA TYR A 184 -6.94 -14.42 -2.28
C TYR A 184 -5.89 -13.30 -2.39
N GLY A 185 -6.31 -12.04 -2.50
CA GLY A 185 -5.38 -10.92 -2.41
C GLY A 185 -4.45 -10.75 -3.61
N THR A 186 -4.87 -11.12 -4.83
CA THR A 186 -4.04 -10.99 -6.05
C THR A 186 -4.19 -9.64 -6.74
N GLY A 187 -3.25 -9.31 -7.64
CA GLY A 187 -3.35 -8.15 -8.51
C GLY A 187 -2.77 -6.86 -7.94
N TYR A 188 -1.96 -6.95 -6.88
CA TYR A 188 -1.29 -5.79 -6.29
C TYR A 188 -0.43 -5.04 -7.32
N CYS A 189 -0.40 -3.73 -7.15
CA CYS A 189 0.41 -2.78 -7.88
C CYS A 189 0.53 -1.53 -7.01
N ASP A 190 1.59 -0.76 -7.22
CA ASP A 190 1.76 0.57 -6.62
C ASP A 190 2.70 1.44 -7.47
N SER A 191 3.07 2.62 -6.97
CA SER A 191 3.91 3.56 -7.69
C SER A 191 5.39 3.16 -7.79
N GLN A 192 5.82 2.17 -6.99
CA GLN A 192 7.17 1.62 -6.99
C GLN A 192 7.33 0.54 -8.06
N CYS A 193 6.27 0.16 -8.77
CA CYS A 193 6.28 -0.91 -9.76
C CYS A 193 6.91 -2.22 -9.24
N PRO A 194 6.48 -2.73 -8.07
CA PRO A 194 7.11 -3.80 -7.31
C PRO A 194 7.36 -5.04 -8.15
N ARG A 195 8.59 -5.55 -8.06
CA ARG A 195 9.06 -6.75 -8.76
C ARG A 195 9.17 -7.98 -7.86
N ASP A 196 8.86 -7.82 -6.58
CA ASP A 196 8.87 -8.88 -5.56
C ASP A 196 7.58 -9.71 -5.51
N LEU A 197 6.56 -9.28 -6.25
CA LEU A 197 5.32 -10.04 -6.36
C LEU A 197 5.57 -11.39 -7.03
N LYS A 198 5.18 -12.46 -6.35
CA LYS A 198 5.25 -13.82 -6.87
C LYS A 198 4.36 -14.05 -8.09
N PHE A 199 3.25 -13.33 -8.24
CA PHE A 199 2.35 -13.46 -9.37
C PHE A 199 1.91 -12.08 -9.91
N ILE A 200 2.05 -11.88 -11.22
CA ILE A 200 1.68 -10.67 -11.96
C ILE A 200 1.02 -11.10 -13.27
N ASP A 201 -0.07 -10.44 -13.67
CA ASP A 201 -0.81 -10.73 -14.92
C ASP A 201 -1.25 -12.20 -15.09
N GLY A 202 -1.53 -12.89 -13.97
CA GLY A 202 -1.88 -14.31 -13.96
C GLY A 202 -0.71 -15.25 -14.28
N LYS A 203 0.54 -14.77 -14.18
CA LYS A 203 1.78 -15.52 -14.39
C LYS A 203 2.63 -15.50 -13.13
N ALA A 204 3.34 -16.58 -12.84
CA ALA A 204 4.35 -16.56 -11.79
C ALA A 204 5.56 -15.72 -12.23
N ASN A 205 6.14 -14.95 -11.32
CA ASN A 205 7.30 -14.09 -11.58
C ASN A 205 8.63 -14.87 -11.41
N VAL A 206 8.67 -16.11 -11.90
CA VAL A 206 9.80 -17.05 -11.71
C VAL A 206 11.00 -16.73 -12.61
N GLU A 207 10.75 -16.15 -13.78
CA GLU A 207 11.79 -15.88 -14.77
C GLU A 207 12.69 -14.74 -14.29
N GLY A 208 13.99 -15.04 -14.19
CA GLY A 208 14.98 -14.07 -13.69
C GLY A 208 14.85 -13.77 -12.20
N TRP A 209 14.18 -14.62 -11.41
CA TRP A 209 14.04 -14.43 -9.97
C TRP A 209 15.41 -14.39 -9.26
N VAL A 210 15.68 -13.29 -8.56
CA VAL A 210 16.87 -13.08 -7.75
C VAL A 210 16.46 -13.00 -6.27
N PRO A 211 16.89 -13.95 -5.43
CA PRO A 211 16.68 -13.87 -3.99
C PRO A 211 17.24 -12.58 -3.40
N SER A 212 16.50 -11.94 -2.48
CA SER A 212 17.00 -10.79 -1.75
C SER A 212 18.24 -11.16 -0.92
N SER A 213 19.20 -10.24 -0.82
CA SER A 213 20.39 -10.42 0.01
C SER A 213 20.13 -10.16 1.50
N ASN A 214 19.05 -9.47 1.84
CA ASN A 214 18.72 -9.05 3.20
C ASN A 214 17.29 -9.39 3.65
N ASP A 215 16.47 -10.01 2.78
CA ASP A 215 15.16 -10.58 3.13
C ASP A 215 15.15 -12.09 2.84
N ALA A 216 14.87 -12.90 3.87
CA ALA A 216 14.84 -14.35 3.77
C ALA A 216 13.61 -14.90 3.01
N ASN A 217 12.58 -14.09 2.83
CA ASN A 217 11.29 -14.45 2.26
C ASN A 217 10.99 -13.78 0.92
N ALA A 218 11.77 -12.78 0.52
CA ALA A 218 11.57 -12.02 -0.70
C ALA A 218 12.71 -12.14 -1.72
N GLY A 219 12.41 -11.72 -2.94
CA GLY A 219 13.32 -11.60 -4.06
C GLY A 219 12.69 -10.71 -5.12
N VAL A 220 13.32 -10.60 -6.28
CA VAL A 220 12.80 -9.80 -7.40
C VAL A 220 12.78 -10.63 -8.68
N GLY A 221 11.66 -10.63 -9.39
CA GLY A 221 11.54 -11.27 -10.70
C GLY A 221 11.77 -10.31 -11.87
N GLY A 222 11.56 -10.82 -13.08
CA GLY A 222 11.70 -10.05 -14.33
C GLY A 222 10.54 -9.08 -14.60
N MET A 223 9.37 -9.31 -14.00
CA MET A 223 8.19 -8.44 -14.12
C MET A 223 7.98 -7.59 -12.87
N GLY A 224 7.44 -6.38 -13.05
CA GLY A 224 6.89 -5.57 -11.96
C GLY A 224 5.44 -5.15 -12.25
N SER A 225 4.73 -4.63 -11.25
CA SER A 225 3.30 -4.28 -11.35
C SER A 225 3.07 -2.82 -10.91
N CYS A 226 2.81 -1.93 -11.86
CA CYS A 226 2.68 -0.49 -11.61
C CYS A 226 1.21 -0.06 -11.56
N CYS A 227 0.86 0.89 -10.69
CA CYS A 227 -0.36 1.69 -10.81
C CYS A 227 -0.27 2.95 -9.93
N SER A 228 -1.20 3.90 -10.15
CA SER A 228 -1.29 5.10 -9.31
C SER A 228 -1.53 4.73 -7.84
N GLU A 229 -0.93 5.51 -6.95
CA GLU A 229 -0.95 5.29 -5.51
C GLU A 229 -1.22 6.61 -4.77
N MET A 230 -2.03 6.53 -3.72
CA MET A 230 -2.27 7.63 -2.81
C MET A 230 -2.02 7.15 -1.39
N ASP A 231 -0.87 7.55 -0.86
CA ASP A 231 -0.47 7.30 0.50
C ASP A 231 -1.18 8.27 1.43
N ILE A 232 -2.30 7.83 1.99
CA ILE A 232 -3.05 8.61 2.98
C ILE A 232 -2.23 8.71 4.26
N TRP A 233 -1.55 7.64 4.61
CA TRP A 233 -0.89 7.50 5.88
C TRP A 233 0.26 6.52 5.74
N GLU A 234 1.47 7.03 5.84
CA GLU A 234 2.66 6.25 6.15
C GLU A 234 3.22 6.80 7.43
N ALA A 235 3.33 5.97 8.47
CA ALA A 235 3.69 6.48 9.78
C ALA A 235 4.23 5.44 10.75
N ASN A 236 4.94 5.96 11.73
CA ASN A 236 5.16 5.37 13.04
C ASN A 236 4.96 6.43 14.11
N SER A 237 5.35 6.15 15.36
CA SER A 237 5.18 7.10 16.47
C SER A 237 6.10 8.33 16.39
N VAL A 238 7.08 8.36 15.46
CA VAL A 238 8.03 9.46 15.30
C VAL A 238 7.62 10.38 14.17
N SER A 239 7.27 9.83 13.02
CA SER A 239 6.96 10.61 11.82
C SER A 239 5.74 10.07 11.07
N THR A 240 5.14 10.93 10.26
CA THR A 240 4.11 10.57 9.29
C THR A 240 4.23 11.40 8.02
N ALA A 241 3.89 10.81 6.89
CA ALA A 241 3.74 11.45 5.59
C ALA A 241 2.39 11.10 4.95
N TYR A 242 1.93 11.97 4.07
CA TYR A 242 0.89 11.66 3.09
C TYR A 242 1.31 12.15 1.71
N THR A 243 1.14 11.30 0.70
CA THR A 243 1.87 11.43 -0.56
C THR A 243 1.04 10.92 -1.74
N PRO A 244 0.63 11.78 -2.71
CA PRO A 244 0.14 11.33 -4.00
C PRO A 244 1.28 10.91 -4.93
N HIS A 245 1.12 9.75 -5.56
CA HIS A 245 2.04 9.18 -6.55
C HIS A 245 1.32 8.92 -7.88
N PRO A 246 1.42 9.86 -8.84
CA PRO A 246 0.81 9.69 -10.15
C PRO A 246 1.60 8.70 -11.01
N CYS A 247 0.86 7.94 -11.82
CA CYS A 247 1.41 7.14 -12.91
C CYS A 247 0.79 7.56 -14.24
N GLU A 248 1.56 7.48 -15.33
CA GLU A 248 1.06 7.77 -16.69
C GLU A 248 -0.14 6.88 -17.05
N THR A 249 -0.07 5.60 -16.68
CA THR A 249 -1.21 4.67 -16.69
C THR A 249 -1.80 4.62 -15.29
N VAL A 250 -3.09 4.94 -15.15
CA VAL A 250 -3.79 4.96 -13.84
C VAL A 250 -3.87 3.56 -13.24
N GLY A 251 -4.52 2.63 -13.93
CA GLY A 251 -4.74 1.27 -13.45
C GLY A 251 -3.49 0.39 -13.57
N GLN A 252 -3.60 -0.82 -13.00
CA GLN A 252 -2.54 -1.81 -13.06
C GLN A 252 -2.00 -2.03 -14.49
N LYS A 253 -0.68 -1.97 -14.61
CA LYS A 253 0.06 -2.31 -15.82
C LYS A 253 1.41 -2.90 -15.45
N SER A 254 1.74 -4.06 -16.02
CA SER A 254 3.05 -4.68 -15.83
C SER A 254 4.17 -3.91 -16.54
N CYS A 255 5.37 -4.06 -16.00
CA CYS A 255 6.62 -3.54 -16.52
C CYS A 255 7.69 -4.64 -16.49
N SER A 256 8.86 -4.40 -17.09
CA SER A 256 9.94 -5.39 -17.13
C SER A 256 11.29 -4.82 -16.73
N GLY A 257 11.99 -5.56 -15.86
CA GLY A 257 13.36 -5.26 -15.44
C GLY A 257 13.52 -3.85 -14.88
N ASP A 258 14.66 -3.22 -15.19
CA ASP A 258 14.97 -1.89 -14.68
C ASP A 258 14.09 -0.78 -15.27
N ALA A 259 13.48 -1.02 -16.44
CA ALA A 259 12.51 -0.11 -17.04
C ALA A 259 11.20 0.02 -16.22
N CYS A 260 11.00 -0.83 -15.21
CA CYS A 260 9.99 -0.60 -14.18
C CYS A 260 10.23 0.70 -13.40
N GLY A 261 11.48 1.13 -13.25
CA GLY A 261 11.85 2.15 -12.27
C GLY A 261 11.59 1.67 -10.85
N GLY A 262 11.26 2.61 -9.97
CA GLY A 262 11.00 2.33 -8.57
C GLY A 262 12.25 2.05 -7.74
N THR A 263 12.03 1.75 -6.47
CA THR A 263 13.07 1.69 -5.44
C THR A 263 14.13 0.62 -5.69
N TYR A 264 13.73 -0.57 -6.15
CA TYR A 264 14.65 -1.70 -6.38
C TYR A 264 15.14 -1.81 -7.85
N SER A 265 15.26 -0.67 -8.54
CA SER A 265 15.79 -0.57 -9.91
C SER A 265 17.04 0.30 -9.96
N SER A 266 17.94 0.01 -10.91
CA SER A 266 19.07 0.90 -11.22
C SER A 266 18.64 2.25 -11.81
N THR A 267 17.41 2.34 -12.30
CA THR A 267 16.84 3.52 -12.96
C THR A 267 15.51 3.94 -12.34
N ARG A 268 15.52 4.32 -11.05
CA ARG A 268 14.35 4.71 -10.24
C ARG A 268 13.27 5.50 -11.00
N TYR A 269 13.66 6.51 -11.78
CA TYR A 269 12.73 7.43 -12.46
C TYR A 269 12.40 7.06 -13.92
N ALA A 270 12.92 5.95 -14.44
CA ALA A 270 12.69 5.55 -15.84
C ALA A 270 11.30 4.93 -16.09
N GLY A 271 10.62 4.51 -15.02
CA GLY A 271 9.31 3.89 -15.07
C GLY A 271 8.18 4.85 -15.43
N GLN A 272 6.96 4.31 -15.47
CA GLN A 272 5.74 5.07 -15.78
C GLN A 272 5.14 5.80 -14.56
N CYS A 273 5.62 5.48 -13.36
CA CYS A 273 5.15 6.01 -12.10
C CYS A 273 6.17 6.97 -11.50
N ASP A 274 5.69 7.89 -10.67
CA ASP A 274 6.53 8.68 -9.77
C ASP A 274 6.77 7.91 -8.47
N PRO A 275 8.00 7.41 -8.21
CA PRO A 275 8.29 6.66 -7.01
C PRO A 275 8.56 7.53 -5.78
N ASP A 276 8.64 8.86 -5.93
CA ASP A 276 8.92 9.78 -4.81
C ASP A 276 7.66 10.51 -4.35
N GLY A 277 6.76 10.82 -5.29
CA GLY A 277 5.51 11.51 -5.01
C GLY A 277 5.71 12.99 -4.63
N CYS A 278 4.63 13.63 -4.19
CA CYS A 278 4.67 14.96 -3.57
C CYS A 278 4.29 14.88 -2.10
N ASP A 279 5.26 14.66 -1.23
CA ASP A 279 5.01 14.32 0.17
C ASP A 279 4.74 15.55 1.06
N PHE A 280 3.91 15.33 2.08
CA PHE A 280 3.82 16.25 3.22
C PHE A 280 4.08 15.47 4.52
N ASN A 281 5.31 15.59 5.01
CA ASN A 281 5.70 15.20 6.36
C ASN A 281 5.92 16.47 7.20
N SER A 282 5.19 16.64 8.30
CA SER A 282 5.24 17.88 9.11
C SER A 282 6.65 18.21 9.61
N TYR A 283 7.43 17.20 10.00
CA TYR A 283 8.82 17.38 10.42
C TYR A 283 9.69 17.81 9.24
N ARG A 284 9.55 17.15 8.09
CA ARG A 284 10.28 17.47 6.84
C ARG A 284 9.97 18.88 6.33
N MET A 285 8.73 19.34 6.55
CA MET A 285 8.27 20.69 6.24
C MET A 285 8.64 21.73 7.31
N GLY A 286 9.46 21.37 8.30
CA GLY A 286 10.11 22.28 9.26
C GLY A 286 9.47 22.31 10.65
N ASN A 287 8.26 21.77 10.83
CA ASN A 287 7.60 21.75 12.13
C ASN A 287 7.93 20.47 12.90
N THR A 288 8.96 20.55 13.74
CA THR A 288 9.49 19.39 14.48
C THR A 288 8.74 19.06 15.77
N THR A 289 7.64 19.76 16.08
CA THR A 289 6.85 19.57 17.32
C THR A 289 5.37 19.29 17.05
N PHE A 290 4.98 19.11 15.80
CA PHE A 290 3.58 18.86 15.45
C PHE A 290 3.14 17.43 15.75
N TYR A 291 3.94 16.43 15.39
CA TYR A 291 3.60 15.02 15.51
C TYR A 291 4.76 14.27 16.20
N GLY A 292 4.44 13.48 17.22
CA GLY A 292 5.44 12.65 17.91
C GLY A 292 4.96 12.13 19.26
N LYS A 293 5.79 11.34 19.92
CA LYS A 293 5.41 10.63 21.15
C LYS A 293 5.48 11.53 22.38
N GLY A 294 4.33 11.73 23.03
CA GLY A 294 4.19 12.44 24.30
C GLY A 294 3.48 13.80 24.20
N PRO A 295 3.05 14.35 25.34
CA PRO A 295 2.20 15.54 25.42
C PRO A 295 2.88 16.85 25.00
N GLN A 296 4.18 16.84 24.74
CA GLN A 296 4.93 17.98 24.21
C GLN A 296 4.67 18.22 22.71
N PHE A 297 4.15 17.22 22.00
CA PHE A 297 3.76 17.35 20.60
C PHE A 297 2.31 17.81 20.48
N THR A 298 1.99 18.48 19.36
CA THR A 298 0.59 18.89 19.08
C THR A 298 -0.32 17.68 18.93
N LEU A 299 0.16 16.64 18.25
CA LEU A 299 -0.44 15.33 18.11
C LEU A 299 0.42 14.31 18.85
N ASP A 300 -0.12 13.76 19.93
CA ASP A 300 0.56 12.81 20.80
C ASP A 300 0.38 11.38 20.27
N THR A 301 1.43 10.81 19.68
CA THR A 301 1.41 9.46 19.11
C THR A 301 1.40 8.34 20.15
N SER A 302 1.48 8.66 21.45
CA SER A 302 1.23 7.68 22.51
C SER A 302 -0.25 7.35 22.69
N LYS A 303 -1.14 8.03 21.95
CA LYS A 303 -2.59 7.86 21.98
C LYS A 303 -3.14 7.71 20.57
N LYS A 304 -4.31 7.08 20.48
CA LYS A 304 -5.13 7.05 19.26
C LYS A 304 -5.45 8.46 18.76
N MET A 305 -5.49 8.63 17.45
CA MET A 305 -5.93 9.86 16.79
C MET A 305 -6.80 9.55 15.58
N THR A 306 -7.69 10.47 15.23
CA THR A 306 -8.41 10.47 13.96
C THR A 306 -7.60 11.23 12.91
N VAL A 307 -7.47 10.65 11.71
CA VAL A 307 -6.84 11.26 10.54
C VAL A 307 -7.93 11.50 9.50
N VAL A 308 -8.04 12.73 9.01
CA VAL A 308 -9.02 13.16 8.02
C VAL A 308 -8.28 13.65 6.78
N THR A 309 -8.61 13.11 5.61
CA THR A 309 -8.04 13.53 4.33
C THR A 309 -9.14 13.93 3.35
N GLN A 310 -9.06 15.13 2.80
CA GLN A 310 -10.02 15.66 1.83
C GLN A 310 -9.37 15.83 0.47
N PHE A 311 -10.06 15.42 -0.58
CA PHE A 311 -9.61 15.55 -1.97
C PHE A 311 -10.45 16.62 -2.67
N ILE A 312 -9.95 17.86 -2.65
CA ILE A 312 -10.68 19.00 -3.15
C ILE A 312 -10.68 18.96 -4.68
N GLU A 313 -11.87 18.84 -5.25
CA GLU A 313 -12.09 18.92 -6.69
C GLU A 313 -12.41 20.35 -7.11
N LYS A 314 -11.77 20.82 -8.19
CA LYS A 314 -12.10 22.09 -8.86
C LYS A 314 -12.14 21.87 -10.35
N ALA A 315 -13.27 22.21 -10.97
CA ALA A 315 -13.50 22.09 -12.42
C ALA A 315 -13.18 20.69 -12.99
N GLY A 316 -13.54 19.62 -12.27
CA GLY A 316 -13.33 18.24 -12.74
C GLY A 316 -11.97 17.63 -12.44
N ALA A 317 -11.08 18.33 -11.73
CA ALA A 317 -9.73 17.87 -11.42
C ALA A 317 -9.38 18.03 -9.93
N LEU A 318 -8.46 17.19 -9.44
CA LEU A 318 -7.90 17.33 -8.10
C LEU A 318 -7.07 18.61 -8.02
N ALA A 319 -7.45 19.51 -7.12
CA ALA A 319 -6.78 20.79 -6.93
C ALA A 319 -5.95 20.84 -5.65
N GLU A 320 -6.40 20.15 -4.59
CA GLU A 320 -5.78 20.23 -3.27
C GLU A 320 -6.08 18.97 -2.45
N ILE A 321 -5.09 18.48 -1.71
CA ILE A 321 -5.27 17.44 -0.69
C ILE A 321 -5.07 18.06 0.69
N LYS A 322 -6.15 18.10 1.48
CA LYS A 322 -6.11 18.65 2.84
C LYS A 322 -6.03 17.56 3.89
N ARG A 323 -5.41 17.90 5.01
CA ARG A 323 -5.25 17.05 6.17
C ARG A 323 -5.77 17.73 7.43
N PHE A 324 -6.53 17.00 8.22
CA PHE A 324 -6.92 17.37 9.58
C PHE A 324 -6.73 16.19 10.52
N TYR A 325 -6.67 16.49 11.81
CA TYR A 325 -6.55 15.49 12.86
C TYR A 325 -7.60 15.75 13.94
N VAL A 326 -8.07 14.71 14.60
CA VAL A 326 -8.86 14.83 15.83
C VAL A 326 -8.22 14.00 16.93
N GLN A 327 -7.86 14.64 18.04
CA GLN A 327 -7.33 13.96 19.22
C GLN A 327 -7.92 14.58 20.48
N ASP A 328 -8.34 13.74 21.42
CA ASP A 328 -8.99 14.17 22.66
C ASP A 328 -10.17 15.15 22.43
N GLY A 329 -10.92 14.93 21.35
CA GLY A 329 -12.09 15.73 20.94
C GLY A 329 -11.75 17.09 20.30
N LYS A 330 -10.48 17.44 20.13
CA LYS A 330 -10.02 18.68 19.50
C LYS A 330 -9.65 18.45 18.04
N VAL A 331 -10.08 19.36 17.17
CA VAL A 331 -9.71 19.37 15.75
C VAL A 331 -8.41 20.17 15.57
N PHE A 332 -7.45 19.58 14.88
CA PHE A 332 -6.21 20.23 14.47
C PHE A 332 -6.17 20.30 12.95
N GLN A 333 -5.89 21.48 12.42
CA GLN A 333 -5.45 21.60 11.03
C GLN A 333 -4.05 21.00 10.89
N ASN A 334 -3.70 20.55 9.69
CA ASN A 334 -2.32 20.17 9.41
C ASN A 334 -1.34 21.34 9.68
N SER A 335 -0.11 20.99 10.04
CA SER A 335 0.96 21.98 10.27
C SER A 335 1.21 22.82 9.02
N LYS A 336 1.59 24.09 9.22
CA LYS A 336 2.10 24.91 8.13
C LYS A 336 3.55 24.53 7.86
N SER A 337 3.98 24.66 6.61
CA SER A 337 5.39 24.56 6.30
C SER A 337 6.17 25.78 6.82
N ASP A 338 7.32 25.52 7.43
CA ASP A 338 8.31 26.50 7.86
C ASP A 338 9.52 26.55 6.89
N VAL A 339 9.45 25.84 5.75
CA VAL A 339 10.50 25.81 4.73
C VAL A 339 10.44 27.09 3.90
N ALA A 340 11.56 27.80 3.81
CA ALA A 340 11.65 29.04 3.04
C ALA A 340 11.24 28.82 1.57
N GLY A 341 10.25 29.59 1.10
CA GLY A 341 9.74 29.52 -0.26
C GLY A 341 8.69 28.43 -0.50
N VAL A 342 8.29 27.68 0.54
CA VAL A 342 7.22 26.68 0.47
C VAL A 342 6.16 27.02 1.51
N GLU A 343 5.02 27.56 1.06
CA GLU A 343 3.97 28.03 1.96
C GLU A 343 2.76 27.09 1.95
N GLY A 344 1.97 27.14 3.03
CA GLY A 344 0.71 26.39 3.15
C GLY A 344 0.79 25.18 4.09
N ASN A 345 -0.33 24.46 4.21
CA ASN A 345 -0.49 23.26 5.06
C ASN A 345 -1.22 22.12 4.33
N SER A 346 -1.24 22.16 3.01
CA SER A 346 -1.94 21.22 2.15
C SER A 346 -1.12 20.99 0.88
N ILE A 347 -1.39 19.88 0.20
CA ILE A 347 -0.72 19.56 -1.05
C ILE A 347 -1.50 20.19 -2.20
N THR A 348 -0.86 21.09 -2.92
CA THR A 348 -1.33 21.70 -4.18
C THR A 348 -0.22 21.55 -5.22
N GLN A 349 -0.54 21.75 -6.51
CA GLN A 349 0.48 21.66 -7.56
C GLN A 349 1.62 22.67 -7.34
N ASP A 350 1.29 23.89 -6.91
CA ASP A 350 2.27 24.93 -6.62
C ASP A 350 3.11 24.61 -5.38
N PHE A 351 2.49 24.04 -4.33
CA PHE A 351 3.22 23.51 -3.18
C PHE A 351 4.24 22.45 -3.62
N CYS A 352 3.84 21.48 -4.45
CA CYS A 352 4.73 20.43 -4.93
C CYS A 352 5.93 20.99 -5.70
N ALA A 353 5.69 21.90 -6.65
CA ALA A 353 6.77 22.51 -7.43
C ALA A 353 7.73 23.33 -6.55
N ALA A 354 7.20 24.08 -5.58
CA ALA A 354 7.99 24.84 -4.62
C ALA A 354 8.81 23.91 -3.70
N GLN A 355 8.18 22.85 -3.19
CA GLN A 355 8.78 21.85 -2.30
C GLN A 355 9.95 21.12 -2.97
N LYS A 356 9.74 20.57 -4.18
CA LYS A 356 10.79 19.91 -4.96
C LYS A 356 11.97 20.85 -5.24
N LYS A 357 11.68 22.10 -5.63
CA LYS A 357 12.72 23.13 -5.85
C LYS A 357 13.50 23.46 -4.57
N ALA A 358 12.81 23.63 -3.45
CA ALA A 358 13.45 23.99 -2.17
C ALA A 358 14.32 22.86 -1.61
N PHE A 359 13.92 21.61 -1.84
CA PHE A 359 14.66 20.42 -1.41
C PHE A 359 15.74 19.98 -2.40
N GLY A 360 15.71 20.49 -3.63
CA GLY A 360 16.61 20.07 -4.70
C GLY A 360 16.35 18.63 -5.16
N ASP A 361 15.09 18.20 -5.07
CA ASP A 361 14.62 16.90 -5.55
C ASP A 361 14.18 17.02 -7.02
N ASP A 362 14.33 15.94 -7.79
CA ASP A 362 13.81 15.89 -9.16
C ASP A 362 12.27 15.96 -9.13
N ASP A 363 11.69 16.87 -9.89
CA ASP A 363 10.23 17.03 -9.98
C ASP A 363 9.61 16.01 -10.95
N VAL A 364 9.77 14.73 -10.63
CA VAL A 364 9.17 13.61 -11.37
C VAL A 364 7.66 13.62 -11.21
N PHE A 365 7.14 14.07 -10.07
CA PHE A 365 5.72 14.27 -9.81
C PHE A 365 5.05 15.09 -10.92
N THR A 366 5.58 16.29 -11.22
CA THR A 366 5.07 17.13 -12.30
C THR A 366 5.28 16.48 -13.68
N GLN A 367 6.42 15.82 -13.90
CA GLN A 367 6.69 15.12 -15.16
C GLN A 367 5.69 13.99 -15.44
N LYS A 368 5.19 13.31 -14.40
CA LYS A 368 4.16 12.26 -14.48
C LYS A 368 2.72 12.82 -14.40
N GLY A 369 2.55 14.14 -14.50
CA GLY A 369 1.26 14.81 -14.62
C GLY A 369 0.65 15.31 -13.30
N GLY A 370 1.38 15.19 -12.19
CA GLY A 370 1.09 15.80 -10.90
C GLY A 370 -0.31 15.51 -10.35
N LEU A 371 -0.91 16.49 -9.67
CA LEU A 371 -2.23 16.32 -9.04
C LEU A 371 -3.33 16.05 -10.06
N ALA A 372 -3.26 16.62 -11.26
CA ALA A 372 -4.26 16.36 -12.29
C ALA A 372 -4.27 14.88 -12.71
N GLN A 373 -3.10 14.26 -12.82
CA GLN A 373 -2.99 12.83 -13.11
C GLN A 373 -3.44 11.97 -11.92
N MET A 374 -3.04 12.33 -10.69
CA MET A 374 -3.52 11.67 -9.48
C MET A 374 -5.05 11.74 -9.35
N GLY A 375 -5.65 12.87 -9.70
CA GLY A 375 -7.10 13.08 -9.69
C GLY A 375 -7.86 12.10 -10.58
N LYS A 376 -7.27 11.63 -11.69
CA LYS A 376 -7.87 10.60 -12.55
C LYS A 376 -8.00 9.27 -11.80
N ALA A 377 -6.95 8.85 -11.10
CA ALA A 377 -6.97 7.64 -10.30
C ALA A 377 -7.99 7.72 -9.14
N LEU A 378 -8.05 8.86 -8.45
CA LEU A 378 -9.05 9.08 -7.39
C LEU A 378 -10.50 9.07 -7.94
N ALA A 379 -10.72 9.44 -9.20
CA ALA A 379 -12.04 9.43 -9.82
C ALA A 379 -12.47 8.03 -10.32
N ASP A 380 -11.52 7.24 -10.82
CA ASP A 380 -11.76 5.91 -11.39
C ASP A 380 -12.15 4.88 -10.32
N GLY A 381 -11.55 4.99 -9.15
CA GLY A 381 -11.78 4.10 -8.01
C GLY A 381 -10.51 3.33 -7.64
N MET A 382 -10.23 3.22 -6.34
CA MET A 382 -9.02 2.61 -5.82
C MET A 382 -9.33 1.60 -4.72
N VAL A 383 -8.45 0.62 -4.53
CA VAL A 383 -8.52 -0.38 -3.47
C VAL A 383 -7.86 0.19 -2.21
N LEU A 384 -8.54 0.06 -1.06
CA LEU A 384 -7.97 0.40 0.24
C LEU A 384 -7.00 -0.69 0.70
N VAL A 385 -5.79 -0.28 1.07
CA VAL A 385 -4.73 -1.13 1.60
C VAL A 385 -4.37 -0.70 3.02
N MET A 386 -4.17 -1.67 3.92
CA MET A 386 -3.68 -1.48 5.28
C MET A 386 -2.52 -2.45 5.52
N SER A 387 -1.38 -1.95 6.00
CA SER A 387 -0.17 -2.75 6.12
C SER A 387 0.71 -2.37 7.31
N ILE A 388 1.63 -3.27 7.64
CA ILE A 388 2.74 -3.03 8.56
C ILE A 388 4.00 -3.66 7.95
N TRP A 389 5.07 -2.89 7.84
CA TRP A 389 6.30 -3.33 7.19
C TRP A 389 7.54 -2.57 7.69
N ASP A 390 8.71 -3.16 7.44
CA ASP A 390 10.03 -2.55 7.54
C ASP A 390 10.69 -2.48 6.16
N ASP A 391 11.66 -1.58 6.01
CA ASP A 391 12.19 -1.22 4.69
C ASP A 391 13.57 -1.82 4.44
N HIS A 392 13.60 -2.83 3.58
CA HIS A 392 14.81 -3.52 3.17
C HIS A 392 15.68 -2.75 2.16
N TYR A 393 15.25 -1.58 1.70
CA TYR A 393 16.06 -0.72 0.82
C TYR A 393 16.73 0.41 1.58
N ALA A 394 15.94 1.18 2.34
CA ALA A 394 16.38 2.44 2.94
C ALA A 394 16.11 2.51 4.45
N ASN A 395 15.80 1.40 5.12
CA ASN A 395 15.65 1.31 6.57
C ASN A 395 14.61 2.32 7.11
N MET A 396 13.63 2.73 6.31
CA MET A 396 12.59 3.72 6.64
C MET A 396 13.13 5.12 6.91
N LEU A 397 14.41 5.38 6.62
CA LEU A 397 15.06 6.65 6.94
C LEU A 397 14.42 7.82 6.17
N TRP A 398 13.85 7.54 5.00
CA TRP A 398 13.10 8.50 4.19
C TRP A 398 11.82 9.00 4.86
N LEU A 399 11.31 8.29 5.88
CA LEU A 399 10.13 8.67 6.64
C LEU A 399 10.48 9.33 7.98
N ASP A 400 11.42 8.76 8.75
CA ASP A 400 11.54 9.07 10.20
C ASP A 400 12.92 9.48 10.69
N SER A 401 13.93 9.49 9.81
CA SER A 401 15.31 9.76 10.25
C SER A 401 15.66 11.23 10.22
N THR A 402 16.67 11.57 11.01
CA THR A 402 17.34 12.88 11.01
C THR A 402 18.02 13.20 9.68
N SER A 403 18.32 12.20 8.85
CA SER A 403 18.91 12.42 7.53
C SER A 403 18.57 11.31 6.52
N TYR A 404 17.90 11.69 5.44
CA TYR A 404 17.81 10.88 4.23
C TYR A 404 17.86 11.73 2.95
N PRO A 405 18.78 11.44 2.02
CA PRO A 405 19.90 10.49 2.14
C PRO A 405 20.86 10.84 3.30
N THR A 406 21.58 9.85 3.83
CA THR A 406 22.44 10.01 5.03
C THR A 406 23.70 10.87 4.80
N ASN A 407 24.02 11.16 3.54
CA ASN A 407 25.16 11.98 3.13
C ASN A 407 24.77 13.39 2.64
N LYS A 408 23.49 13.74 2.65
CA LYS A 408 23.01 15.08 2.27
C LYS A 408 22.78 15.93 3.52
N THR A 409 22.78 17.26 3.34
CA THR A 409 22.37 18.24 4.35
C THR A 409 21.51 19.31 3.70
N GLY A 410 20.76 20.06 4.50
CA GLY A 410 19.89 21.15 4.03
C GLY A 410 18.39 20.83 4.13
N PRO A 411 17.53 21.70 3.57
CA PRO A 411 16.08 21.54 3.60
C PRO A 411 15.64 20.19 3.03
N GLY A 412 14.66 19.55 3.68
CA GLY A 412 14.08 18.28 3.21
C GLY A 412 14.88 17.02 3.55
N VAL A 413 16.05 17.14 4.17
CA VAL A 413 16.89 15.99 4.57
C VAL A 413 16.37 15.31 5.83
N GLY A 414 16.07 16.08 6.88
CA GLY A 414 15.50 15.54 8.12
C GLY A 414 14.00 15.29 7.97
N ARG A 415 13.57 14.07 8.26
CA ARG A 415 12.17 13.63 8.18
C ARG A 415 11.62 13.14 9.52
N GLY A 416 12.46 13.01 10.53
CA GLY A 416 12.10 12.75 11.92
C GLY A 416 13.32 12.75 12.82
N THR A 417 13.21 12.12 13.99
CA THR A 417 14.26 12.12 15.02
C THR A 417 14.99 10.79 15.17
N CYS A 418 14.68 9.81 14.32
CA CYS A 418 15.36 8.51 14.35
C CYS A 418 16.82 8.64 13.90
N GLY A 419 17.70 7.84 14.51
CA GLY A 419 19.11 7.77 14.12
C GLY A 419 19.26 7.25 12.68
N THR A 420 20.32 7.64 11.99
CA THR A 420 20.62 7.15 10.63
C THR A 420 21.05 5.69 10.58
N ASP A 421 21.35 5.11 11.75
CA ASP A 421 21.69 3.70 11.99
C ASP A 421 20.47 2.86 12.46
N SER A 422 19.30 3.49 12.58
CA SER A 422 18.04 2.79 12.88
C SER A 422 17.50 2.07 11.64
N GLY A 423 16.42 1.31 11.82
CA GLY A 423 15.65 0.83 10.67
C GLY A 423 16.13 -0.45 10.00
N VAL A 424 17.30 -0.98 10.39
CA VAL A 424 17.81 -2.23 9.81
C VAL A 424 16.81 -3.37 10.08
N PRO A 425 16.23 -4.02 9.04
CA PRO A 425 15.17 -5.02 9.21
C PRO A 425 15.48 -6.10 10.25
N ALA A 426 16.63 -6.76 10.10
CA ALA A 426 17.07 -7.81 11.01
C ALA A 426 17.15 -7.36 12.49
N ASP A 427 17.52 -6.10 12.73
CA ASP A 427 17.59 -5.54 14.07
C ASP A 427 16.19 -5.29 14.65
N ILE A 428 15.27 -4.73 13.86
CA ILE A 428 13.93 -4.39 14.32
C ILE A 428 13.07 -5.62 14.49
N GLU A 429 13.13 -6.57 13.55
CA GLU A 429 12.45 -7.85 13.67
C GLU A 429 12.85 -8.61 14.95
N ALA A 430 14.10 -8.45 15.40
CA ALA A 430 14.60 -9.08 16.62
C ALA A 430 14.25 -8.28 17.89
N LYS A 431 14.37 -6.94 17.84
CA LYS A 431 14.22 -6.07 19.03
C LYS A 431 12.78 -5.65 19.30
N ASN A 432 11.97 -5.49 18.25
CA ASN A 432 10.58 -4.99 18.34
C ASN A 432 9.56 -5.94 17.66
N PRO A 433 9.61 -7.26 17.90
CA PRO A 433 8.72 -8.20 17.19
C PRO A 433 7.23 -7.98 17.50
N ASP A 434 6.93 -7.46 18.69
CA ASP A 434 5.56 -7.23 19.16
C ASP A 434 5.00 -5.85 18.75
N SER A 435 5.69 -5.10 17.90
CA SER A 435 5.16 -3.85 17.34
C SER A 435 3.83 -4.08 16.62
N THR A 436 2.89 -3.18 16.85
CA THR A 436 1.54 -3.25 16.29
C THR A 436 1.06 -1.90 15.80
N VAL A 437 0.21 -1.92 14.77
CA VAL A 437 -0.63 -0.80 14.35
C VAL A 437 -2.09 -1.20 14.41
N ILE A 438 -2.95 -0.27 14.81
CA ILE A 438 -4.38 -0.48 14.82
C ILE A 438 -5.04 0.59 13.95
N PHE A 439 -5.74 0.16 12.90
CA PHE A 439 -6.60 0.99 12.08
C PHE A 439 -8.05 0.75 12.48
N SER A 440 -8.84 1.80 12.65
CA SER A 440 -10.23 1.64 13.07
C SER A 440 -11.16 2.74 12.56
N ASN A 441 -12.46 2.55 12.70
CA ASN A 441 -13.48 3.60 12.53
C ASN A 441 -13.42 4.30 11.16
N ILE A 442 -13.18 3.52 10.09
CA ILE A 442 -13.10 4.03 8.71
C ILE A 442 -14.43 4.67 8.30
N LYS A 443 -14.36 5.89 7.75
CA LYS A 443 -15.47 6.70 7.27
C LYS A 443 -15.14 7.31 5.92
N VAL A 444 -16.10 7.27 5.00
CA VAL A 444 -15.99 7.92 3.69
C VAL A 444 -17.27 8.66 3.39
N GLY A 445 -17.17 9.86 2.82
CA GLY A 445 -18.34 10.61 2.39
C GLY A 445 -17.97 11.99 1.81
N PRO A 446 -18.96 12.85 1.53
CA PRO A 446 -18.70 14.21 1.07
C PRO A 446 -17.82 14.98 2.04
N ILE A 447 -17.08 15.97 1.54
CA ILE A 447 -16.24 16.86 2.35
C ILE A 447 -17.02 17.42 3.55
N GLY A 448 -16.46 17.27 4.76
CA GLY A 448 -17.06 17.72 6.02
C GLY A 448 -18.12 16.77 6.62
N SER A 449 -18.29 15.56 6.08
CA SER A 449 -19.29 14.60 6.58
C SER A 449 -18.75 13.61 7.61
N THR A 450 -17.44 13.41 7.73
CA THR A 450 -16.88 12.29 8.51
C THR A 450 -16.34 12.69 9.88
N PHE A 451 -16.25 13.99 10.15
CA PHE A 451 -15.83 14.55 11.43
C PHE A 451 -16.65 15.80 11.78
N LYS A 452 -16.70 16.17 13.06
CA LYS A 452 -17.36 17.41 13.48
C LYS A 452 -16.48 18.59 13.11
N SER A 453 -16.68 19.15 11.92
CA SER A 453 -15.96 20.32 11.41
C SER A 453 -16.36 21.63 12.10
N ALA A 454 -16.72 21.60 13.40
CA ALA A 454 -17.23 22.74 14.15
C ALA A 454 -16.36 23.96 13.85
N GLY A 455 -17.01 25.07 13.45
CA GLY A 455 -16.37 26.30 13.01
C GLY A 455 -15.11 26.55 13.81
N ALA A 456 -13.96 26.55 13.11
CA ALA A 456 -12.66 26.84 13.70
C ALA A 456 -12.82 28.06 14.60
N ALA A 457 -12.64 27.86 15.91
CA ALA A 457 -12.65 28.95 16.87
C ALA A 457 -11.52 29.93 16.56
#